data_AF-A0A314XQ41-F1
#
_entry.id   AF-A0A314XQ41-F1
#
_cell.length_a   1.000
_cell.length_b   1.000
_cell.length_c   1.000
_cell.angle_alpha   90.00
_cell.angle_beta   90.00
_cell.angle_gamma   90.00
#
_symmetry.space_group_name_H-M   'P 1'
#
loop_
_entity.id
_entity.type
_entity.pdbx_description
1 polymer ?
#
loop_
_entity_poly.entity_id
_entity_poly.type
_entity_poly.pdbx_seq_one_letter_code
_entity_poly.pdbx_strand_id
1 'polypeptide(L)'
;MRTVLDGWTNKPSKREKPPQKTTVNHKSSANVDKERQSETRTPIRGARLRGMPYIVGVGLADEKDITFRGLEIVKQCDQVFIEAYTSLLSFGLSSDGLSTLENLYGKPVTVTDRKTVEERADQILAAAAASDVAFLVAGDPFG
;
A
#
# COMPACT_ATOMS: atom_id res chain seq x y z
N MET A 1 25.61 -26.00 87.68
CA MET A 1 24.93 -24.75 87.30
C MET A 1 24.36 -24.91 85.89
N ARG A 2 23.04 -24.64 85.75
CA ARG A 2 22.16 -24.39 84.57
C ARG A 2 22.52 -24.94 83.17
N THR A 3 21.77 -25.87 82.56
CA THR A 3 20.47 -25.83 81.81
C THR A 3 20.44 -25.24 80.38
N VAL A 4 20.03 -26.12 79.43
CA VAL A 4 19.12 -26.03 78.24
C VAL A 4 19.36 -25.23 76.93
N LEU A 5 19.06 -25.98 75.84
CA LEU A 5 18.20 -25.74 74.64
C LEU A 5 18.73 -25.03 73.37
N ASP A 6 18.83 -25.86 72.32
CA ASP A 6 18.19 -25.80 70.99
C ASP A 6 18.20 -24.51 70.15
N GLY A 7 18.57 -24.65 68.88
CA GLY A 7 18.52 -23.56 67.90
C GLY A 7 18.82 -23.96 66.47
N TRP A 8 17.98 -24.83 65.91
CA TRP A 8 17.85 -25.16 64.49
C TRP A 8 17.78 -23.87 63.64
N THR A 9 18.70 -23.65 62.68
CA THR A 9 18.52 -22.61 61.66
C THR A 9 18.78 -23.14 60.24
N ASN A 10 17.69 -23.05 59.49
CA ASN A 10 17.43 -23.52 58.15
C ASN A 10 18.11 -22.58 57.12
N LYS A 11 19.01 -23.11 56.26
CA LYS A 11 19.51 -22.35 55.10
C LYS A 11 18.52 -22.49 53.94
N PRO A 12 18.04 -21.40 53.32
CA PRO A 12 16.98 -21.47 52.33
C PRO A 12 17.46 -22.08 51.00
N SER A 13 16.64 -22.98 50.45
CA SER A 13 16.77 -23.52 49.10
C SER A 13 16.62 -22.41 48.06
N LYS A 14 17.49 -22.43 47.04
CA LYS A 14 17.37 -21.55 45.87
C LYS A 14 16.07 -21.90 45.13
N ARG A 15 15.06 -21.03 45.21
CA ARG A 15 13.87 -21.11 44.35
C ARG A 15 14.27 -20.66 42.95
N GLU A 16 14.27 -21.59 41.99
CA GLU A 16 14.30 -21.25 40.57
C GLU A 16 13.05 -20.41 40.22
N LYS A 17 13.25 -19.32 39.49
CA LYS A 17 12.14 -18.50 39.00
C LYS A 17 11.40 -19.25 37.88
N PRO A 18 10.06 -19.22 37.81
CA PRO A 18 9.32 -19.86 36.74
C PRO A 18 9.65 -19.22 35.38
N PRO A 19 9.59 -19.98 34.28
CA PRO A 19 9.91 -19.47 32.95
C PRO A 19 8.97 -18.31 32.58
N GLN A 20 9.56 -17.22 32.08
CA GLN A 20 8.82 -16.08 31.55
C GLN A 20 7.95 -16.57 30.38
N LYS A 21 6.64 -16.36 30.48
CA LYS A 21 5.71 -16.59 29.37
C LYS A 21 6.12 -15.68 28.21
N THR A 22 6.60 -16.27 27.13
CA THR A 22 6.72 -15.59 25.84
C THR A 22 5.33 -15.12 25.44
N THR A 23 5.11 -13.81 25.47
CA THR A 23 3.92 -13.20 24.88
C THR A 23 4.00 -13.42 23.37
N VAL A 24 3.32 -14.44 22.88
CA VAL A 24 3.05 -14.61 21.46
C VAL A 24 2.18 -13.42 21.07
N ASN A 25 2.77 -12.44 20.38
CA ASN A 25 2.04 -11.32 19.78
C ASN A 25 0.96 -11.91 18.86
N HIS A 26 -0.26 -12.01 19.36
CA HIS A 26 -1.42 -12.32 18.54
C HIS A 26 -1.67 -11.10 17.67
N LYS A 27 -1.17 -11.13 16.43
CA LYS A 27 -1.66 -10.22 15.39
C LYS A 27 -3.19 -10.34 15.40
N SER A 28 -3.89 -9.21 15.55
CA SER A 28 -5.36 -9.14 15.45
C SER A 28 -5.83 -9.89 14.20
N SER A 29 -6.89 -10.69 14.32
CA SER A 29 -7.46 -11.45 13.20
C SER A 29 -7.76 -10.56 11.99
N ALA A 30 -8.19 -9.32 12.22
CA ALA A 30 -8.42 -8.34 11.16
C ALA A 30 -7.16 -7.95 10.37
N ASN A 31 -5.97 -8.01 10.99
CA ASN A 31 -4.69 -7.75 10.31
C ASN A 31 -4.21 -8.99 9.55
N VAL A 32 -4.45 -10.19 10.10
CA VAL A 32 -4.13 -11.47 9.44
C VAL A 32 -5.00 -11.68 8.20
N ASP A 33 -6.28 -11.30 8.27
CA ASP A 33 -7.22 -11.41 7.15
C ASP A 33 -6.90 -10.42 6.02
N LYS A 34 -6.43 -9.19 6.35
CA LYS A 34 -5.93 -8.23 5.35
C LYS A 34 -4.63 -8.69 4.67
N GLU A 35 -3.68 -9.24 5.43
CA GLU A 35 -2.44 -9.83 4.89
C GLU A 35 -2.75 -11.05 3.99
N ARG A 36 -3.72 -11.89 4.35
CA ARG A 36 -4.15 -13.05 3.54
C ARG A 36 -4.88 -12.66 2.25
N GLN A 37 -5.60 -11.54 2.24
CA GLN A 37 -6.34 -11.06 1.08
C GLN A 37 -5.45 -10.38 0.03
N SER A 38 -4.28 -9.85 0.42
CA SER A 38 -3.31 -9.30 -0.54
C SER A 38 -2.50 -10.38 -1.28
N GLU A 39 -2.37 -11.58 -0.71
CA GLU A 39 -1.66 -12.72 -1.34
C GLU A 39 -2.52 -13.56 -2.30
N THR A 40 -3.85 -13.40 -2.28
CA THR A 40 -4.80 -14.25 -3.04
C THR A 40 -5.46 -13.57 -4.24
N ARG A 41 -5.12 -12.32 -4.55
CA ARG A 41 -5.61 -11.66 -5.76
C ARG A 41 -4.86 -12.18 -6.98
N THR A 42 -5.62 -12.74 -7.93
CA THR A 42 -5.12 -13.01 -9.27
C THR A 42 -4.61 -11.69 -9.87
N PRO A 43 -3.34 -11.60 -10.27
CA PRO A 43 -2.80 -10.38 -10.86
C PRO A 43 -3.59 -9.98 -12.10
N ILE A 44 -3.76 -8.67 -12.30
CA ILE A 44 -4.41 -8.06 -13.47
C ILE A 44 -3.90 -8.69 -14.78
N ARG A 45 -2.58 -9.02 -14.85
CA ARG A 45 -1.96 -9.95 -15.81
C ARG A 45 -0.71 -10.62 -15.22
N GLY A 46 -0.53 -11.92 -15.47
CA GLY A 46 0.75 -12.62 -15.29
C GLY A 46 1.33 -12.58 -13.88
N ALA A 47 2.64 -12.76 -13.72
CA ALA A 47 3.30 -12.55 -12.43
C ALA A 47 3.47 -11.04 -12.19
N ARG A 48 2.89 -10.53 -11.09
CA ARG A 48 3.04 -9.13 -10.67
C ARG A 48 4.45 -8.87 -10.15
N LEU A 49 5.14 -7.89 -10.71
CA LEU A 49 6.34 -7.32 -10.10
C LEU A 49 5.92 -6.41 -8.96
N ARG A 50 6.10 -6.85 -7.72
CA ARG A 50 5.81 -6.03 -6.53
C ARG A 50 6.65 -4.76 -6.55
N GLY A 51 6.05 -3.63 -6.20
CA GLY A 51 6.74 -2.34 -6.17
C GLY A 51 6.73 -1.59 -7.50
N MET A 52 6.10 -2.13 -8.54
CA MET A 52 5.98 -1.47 -9.84
C MET A 52 4.53 -1.08 -10.13
N PRO A 53 4.24 0.21 -10.39
CA PRO A 53 2.92 0.63 -10.86
C PRO A 53 2.72 0.25 -12.34
N TYR A 54 1.46 0.11 -12.74
CA TYR A 54 1.07 0.10 -14.14
C TYR A 54 1.16 1.53 -14.67
N ILE A 55 2.05 1.77 -15.62
CA ILE A 55 2.14 3.07 -16.29
C ILE A 55 1.17 3.06 -17.47
N VAL A 56 0.21 3.99 -17.47
CA VAL A 56 -0.88 4.01 -18.44
C VAL A 56 -0.95 5.38 -19.10
N GLY A 57 -0.78 5.41 -20.42
CA GLY A 57 -1.05 6.58 -21.25
C GLY A 57 -2.54 6.84 -21.35
N VAL A 58 -2.98 8.07 -21.06
CA VAL A 58 -4.39 8.49 -21.16
C VAL A 58 -4.70 9.22 -22.47
N GLY A 59 -3.72 9.40 -23.35
CA GLY A 59 -3.90 10.13 -24.61
C GLY A 59 -3.88 11.66 -24.44
N LEU A 60 -4.28 12.40 -25.48
CA LEU A 60 -4.08 13.86 -25.54
C LEU A 60 -5.36 14.68 -25.75
N ALA A 61 -6.45 14.07 -26.24
CA ALA A 61 -7.68 14.78 -26.55
C ALA A 61 -8.66 14.78 -25.37
N ASP A 62 -9.16 13.62 -24.96
CA ASP A 62 -10.16 13.49 -23.90
C ASP A 62 -10.02 12.18 -23.10
N GLU A 63 -10.87 11.98 -22.09
CA GLU A 63 -10.82 10.80 -21.20
C GLU A 63 -11.01 9.46 -21.91
N LYS A 64 -11.48 9.46 -23.16
CA LYS A 64 -11.73 8.26 -23.97
C LYS A 64 -10.55 7.91 -24.89
N ASP A 65 -9.53 8.77 -24.98
CA ASP A 65 -8.30 8.42 -25.71
C ASP A 65 -7.49 7.32 -25.01
N ILE A 66 -7.73 7.11 -23.72
CA ILE A 66 -7.20 5.95 -23.02
C ILE A 66 -7.58 4.67 -23.77
N THR A 67 -6.60 3.80 -23.99
CA THR A 67 -6.90 2.52 -24.64
C THR A 67 -7.86 1.68 -23.79
N PHE A 68 -8.68 0.85 -24.43
CA PHE A 68 -9.59 -0.06 -23.72
C PHE A 68 -8.87 -0.92 -22.67
N ARG A 69 -7.67 -1.42 -23.01
CA ARG A 69 -6.82 -2.19 -22.09
C ARG A 69 -6.32 -1.35 -20.91
N GLY A 70 -5.95 -0.09 -21.15
CA GLY A 70 -5.58 0.84 -20.10
C GLY A 70 -6.74 1.06 -19.13
N LEU A 71 -7.94 1.30 -19.65
CA LEU A 71 -9.14 1.48 -18.85
C LEU A 71 -9.45 0.25 -17.97
N GLU A 72 -9.35 -0.96 -18.52
CA GLU A 72 -9.53 -2.21 -17.76
C GLU A 72 -8.53 -2.31 -16.59
N ILE A 73 -7.25 -2.01 -16.83
CA ILE A 73 -6.20 -2.04 -15.80
C ILE A 73 -6.50 -1.01 -14.70
N VAL A 74 -6.83 0.22 -15.07
CA VAL A 74 -7.15 1.29 -14.11
C VAL A 74 -8.35 0.91 -13.24
N LYS A 75 -9.39 0.32 -13.84
CA LYS A 75 -10.57 -0.17 -13.11
C LYS A 75 -10.27 -1.32 -12.14
N GLN A 76 -9.20 -2.07 -12.35
CA GLN A 76 -8.80 -3.17 -11.46
C GLN A 76 -7.79 -2.76 -10.38
N CYS A 77 -7.01 -1.68 -10.58
CA CYS A 77 -6.04 -1.20 -9.60
C CYS A 77 -6.70 -0.71 -8.30
N ASP A 78 -6.04 -0.83 -7.17
CA ASP A 78 -6.55 -0.34 -5.88
C ASP A 78 -6.42 1.18 -5.75
N GLN A 79 -5.37 1.75 -6.34
CA GLN A 79 -5.08 3.17 -6.29
C GLN A 79 -4.72 3.69 -7.67
N VAL A 80 -5.12 4.94 -7.95
CA VAL A 80 -4.86 5.62 -9.22
C VAL A 80 -4.25 6.97 -8.92
N PHE A 81 -3.10 7.22 -9.52
CA PHE A 81 -2.39 8.49 -9.48
C PHE A 81 -2.32 9.04 -10.90
N ILE A 82 -2.40 10.36 -11.06
CA ILE A 82 -2.20 11.03 -12.35
C ILE A 82 -1.13 12.10 -12.20
N GLU A 83 -0.19 12.18 -13.14
CA GLU A 83 0.72 13.32 -13.20
C GLU A 83 0.01 14.57 -13.72
N ALA A 84 0.04 15.65 -12.95
CA ALA A 84 -0.55 16.92 -13.34
C ALA A 84 0.46 17.88 -13.99
N TYR A 85 1.77 17.63 -13.88
CA TYR A 85 2.78 18.64 -14.19
C TYR A 85 3.03 18.90 -15.68
N THR A 86 2.75 17.93 -16.55
CA THR A 86 2.92 18.10 -18.01
C THR A 86 1.64 18.54 -18.71
N SER A 87 0.47 18.25 -18.12
CA SER A 87 -0.77 18.14 -18.91
C SER A 87 -2.05 18.59 -18.22
N LEU A 88 -1.94 19.31 -17.10
CA LEU A 88 -3.08 20.02 -16.49
C LEU A 88 -3.88 20.86 -17.53
N LEU A 89 -3.22 21.34 -18.60
CA LEU A 89 -3.85 22.09 -19.68
C LEU A 89 -4.43 21.21 -20.80
N SER A 90 -3.79 20.09 -21.15
CA SER A 90 -4.18 19.26 -22.32
C SER A 90 -5.45 18.46 -22.07
N PHE A 91 -5.68 18.03 -20.83
CA PHE A 91 -6.88 17.26 -20.47
C PHE A 91 -8.08 18.11 -20.07
N GLY A 92 -7.95 19.45 -20.14
CA GLY A 92 -9.04 20.34 -19.73
C GLY A 92 -9.53 20.03 -18.31
N LEU A 93 -8.63 19.75 -17.37
CA LEU A 93 -8.94 19.61 -15.94
C LEU A 93 -9.36 20.98 -15.38
N SER A 94 -10.50 21.49 -15.86
CA SER A 94 -11.41 22.32 -15.09
C SER A 94 -11.82 21.53 -13.83
N SER A 95 -12.56 22.17 -12.92
CA SER A 95 -13.18 21.47 -11.78
C SER A 95 -13.88 20.15 -12.16
N ASP A 96 -14.31 20.04 -13.41
CA ASP A 96 -15.16 18.95 -13.91
C ASP A 96 -14.35 17.85 -14.64
N GLY A 97 -13.09 18.10 -15.02
CA GLY A 97 -12.28 17.11 -15.72
C GLY A 97 -11.82 15.97 -14.80
N LEU A 98 -11.45 16.28 -13.55
CA LEU A 98 -11.07 15.25 -12.59
C LEU A 98 -12.26 14.34 -12.25
N SER A 99 -13.44 14.94 -12.02
CA SER A 99 -14.65 14.17 -11.74
C SER A 99 -15.08 13.32 -12.94
N THR A 100 -14.86 13.80 -14.17
CA THR A 100 -15.07 13.02 -15.39
C THR A 100 -14.20 11.77 -15.44
N LEU A 101 -12.89 11.91 -15.13
CA LEU A 101 -11.97 10.78 -15.03
C LEU A 101 -12.38 9.79 -13.92
N GLU A 102 -12.69 10.30 -12.72
CA GLU A 102 -13.11 9.48 -11.59
C GLU A 102 -14.40 8.70 -11.91
N ASN A 103 -15.35 9.33 -12.61
CA ASN A 103 -16.58 8.68 -13.08
C ASN A 103 -16.27 7.58 -14.12
N LEU A 104 -15.38 7.85 -15.08
CA LEU A 104 -15.00 6.86 -16.09
C LEU A 104 -14.29 5.65 -15.47
N TYR A 105 -13.40 5.89 -14.50
CA TYR A 105 -12.61 4.87 -13.82
C TYR A 105 -13.35 4.18 -12.66
N GLY A 106 -14.44 4.79 -12.18
CA GLY A 106 -15.24 4.29 -11.07
C GLY A 106 -14.52 4.35 -9.72
N LYS A 107 -13.54 5.25 -9.56
CA LYS A 107 -12.75 5.42 -8.33
C LYS A 107 -12.04 6.76 -8.26
N PRO A 108 -11.63 7.19 -7.05
CA PRO A 108 -10.89 8.44 -6.88
C PRO A 108 -9.55 8.43 -7.60
N VAL A 109 -9.14 9.61 -8.09
CA VAL A 109 -7.86 9.81 -8.78
C VAL A 109 -7.03 10.80 -7.97
N THR A 110 -5.85 10.36 -7.56
CA THR A 110 -4.91 11.21 -6.80
C THR A 110 -4.06 12.02 -7.77
N VAL A 111 -4.24 13.33 -7.77
CA VAL A 111 -3.43 14.25 -8.57
C VAL A 111 -2.04 14.40 -7.93
N THR A 112 -1.00 14.17 -8.73
CA THR A 112 0.40 14.29 -8.29
C THR A 112 1.06 15.48 -8.98
N ASP A 113 1.69 16.34 -8.18
CA ASP A 113 2.44 17.49 -8.68
C ASP A 113 3.85 17.08 -9.13
N ARG A 114 4.55 18.00 -9.81
CA ARG A 114 5.92 17.78 -10.30
C ARG A 114 6.85 17.28 -9.20
N LYS A 115 6.76 17.90 -8.03
CA LYS A 115 7.59 17.56 -6.87
C LYS A 115 7.34 16.13 -6.40
N THR A 116 6.09 15.69 -6.40
CA THR A 116 5.72 14.34 -6.01
C THR A 116 6.26 13.31 -7.01
N VAL A 117 6.23 13.61 -8.30
CA VAL A 117 6.74 12.70 -9.34
C VAL A 117 8.28 12.66 -9.36
N GLU A 118 8.95 13.81 -9.32
CA GLU A 118 10.41 13.89 -9.46
C GLU A 118 11.16 13.61 -8.15
N GLU A 119 10.63 14.02 -7.00
CA GLU A 119 11.34 13.92 -5.71
C GLU A 119 10.71 12.91 -4.74
N ARG A 120 9.47 12.46 -4.97
CA ARG A 120 8.73 11.61 -4.03
C ARG A 120 8.04 10.41 -4.69
N ALA A 121 8.60 9.91 -5.79
CA ALA A 121 8.15 8.68 -6.44
C ALA A 121 8.07 7.50 -5.46
N ASP A 122 8.86 7.52 -4.39
CA ASP A 122 8.82 6.57 -3.27
C ASP A 122 7.41 6.33 -2.72
N GLN A 123 6.52 7.34 -2.72
CA GLN A 123 5.14 7.17 -2.25
C GLN A 123 4.33 6.27 -3.18
N ILE A 124 4.48 6.47 -4.49
CA ILE A 124 3.81 5.66 -5.52
C ILE A 124 4.39 4.25 -5.53
N LEU A 125 5.72 4.13 -5.42
CA LEU A 125 6.41 2.84 -5.36
C LEU A 125 6.06 2.06 -4.08
N ALA A 126 5.97 2.72 -2.93
CA ALA A 126 5.52 2.11 -1.68
C ALA A 126 4.07 1.63 -1.77
N ALA A 127 3.18 2.43 -2.37
CA ALA A 127 1.81 2.00 -2.67
C ALA A 127 1.82 0.78 -3.61
N ALA A 128 2.62 0.80 -4.67
CA ALA A 128 2.77 -0.31 -5.62
C ALA A 128 3.45 -1.55 -5.01
N ALA A 129 4.15 -1.42 -3.89
CA ALA A 129 4.66 -2.57 -3.15
C ALA A 129 3.53 -3.30 -2.41
N ALA A 130 2.54 -2.56 -1.92
CA ALA A 130 1.44 -3.07 -1.12
C ALA A 130 0.21 -3.50 -1.95
N SER A 131 -0.10 -2.81 -3.06
CA SER A 131 -1.33 -2.99 -3.82
C SER A 131 -1.16 -2.74 -5.32
N ASP A 132 -2.17 -3.05 -6.13
CA ASP A 132 -2.12 -2.69 -7.55
C ASP A 132 -2.33 -1.19 -7.71
N VAL A 133 -1.40 -0.55 -8.43
CA VAL A 133 -1.38 0.92 -8.58
C VAL A 133 -1.29 1.26 -10.06
N ALA A 134 -2.17 2.14 -10.52
CA ALA A 134 -2.05 2.77 -11.83
C ALA A 134 -1.42 4.16 -11.67
N PHE A 135 -0.42 4.45 -12.49
CA PHE A 135 0.16 5.78 -12.66
C PHE A 135 -0.17 6.28 -14.08
N LEU A 136 -1.06 7.26 -14.15
CA LEU A 136 -1.59 7.82 -15.38
C LEU A 136 -0.67 8.94 -15.88
N VAL A 137 -0.30 8.84 -17.14
CA VAL A 137 0.55 9.81 -17.84
C VAL A 137 -0.22 10.31 -19.05
N ALA A 138 -0.21 11.62 -19.26
CA ALA A 138 -0.82 12.20 -20.45
C ALA A 138 -0.04 11.86 -21.71
N GLY A 139 -0.74 11.58 -22.80
CA GLY A 139 -0.17 11.07 -24.03
C GLY A 139 0.31 9.63 -23.89
N ASP A 140 1.53 9.37 -24.36
CA ASP A 140 2.21 8.08 -24.22
C ASP A 140 3.37 8.20 -23.22
N PRO A 141 3.51 7.27 -22.24
CA PRO A 141 4.54 7.38 -21.22
C PRO A 141 5.98 7.16 -21.70
N PHE A 142 6.18 6.60 -22.91
CA PHE A 142 7.49 6.17 -23.38
C PHE A 142 7.93 6.81 -24.70
N GLY A 143 7.02 7.41 -25.47
CA GLY A 143 7.32 8.20 -26.66
C GLY A 143 7.62 7.38 -27.91
#